data_AF-A0A956PN60-F1
#
_entry.id   AF-A0A956PN60-F1
#
_cell.length_a   1.000
_cell.length_b   1.000
_cell.length_c   1.000
_cell.angle_alpha   90.00
_cell.angle_beta   90.00
_cell.angle_gamma   90.00
#
_symmetry.space_group_name_H-M   'P 1'
#
loop_
_entity.id
_entity.type
_entity.pdbx_description
1 polymer ?
#
loop_
_entity_poly.entity_id
_entity_poly.type
_entity_poly.pdbx_seq_one_letter_code
_entity_poly.pdbx_strand_id
1 'polypeptide(L)'
;MNNHLAVDRPRPNRAIVAGFCASAASALVLLFAHILAKIIYQGTNGSVFGSLIDNDLTVLAASNLYLAIGLHFVIGIGLSYLYMKVRPSLPHDTLSAGFLFMTPPFLASIFLLFPLTGGGFFGMEYGAGILPAIGSLALHAVYGFTMIGLYEKAHVLSFGLTQNRGLAGPPRAPHWQAANGILYGTVLGVTLACAMWFLLRENLIVPGLPLEFSFMAMIFFFSSMGLLIGFWTGTPVRQRS
;
A
#
# COMPACT_ATOMS: atom_id res chain seq x y z
N MET A 1 -40.76 -8.00 -9.45
CA MET A 1 -39.88 -9.19 -9.44
C MET A 1 -38.55 -8.78 -8.84
N ASN A 2 -38.23 -9.34 -7.69
CA ASN A 2 -37.13 -8.95 -6.81
C ASN A 2 -35.79 -9.46 -7.34
N ASN A 3 -34.97 -8.58 -7.91
CA ASN A 3 -33.54 -8.82 -8.17
C ASN A 3 -32.71 -8.71 -6.87
N HIS A 4 -33.20 -9.31 -5.78
CA HIS A 4 -32.48 -9.31 -4.52
C HIS A 4 -31.32 -10.30 -4.58
N LEU A 5 -30.11 -9.73 -4.54
CA LEU A 5 -28.92 -10.31 -3.92
C LEU A 5 -28.29 -11.47 -4.70
N ALA A 6 -27.65 -11.15 -5.82
CA ALA A 6 -26.40 -11.84 -6.12
C ALA A 6 -25.44 -11.55 -4.97
N VAL A 7 -25.42 -12.42 -3.96
CA VAL A 7 -24.46 -12.38 -2.86
C VAL A 7 -23.08 -12.42 -3.51
N ASP A 8 -22.37 -11.29 -3.50
CA ASP A 8 -21.04 -11.19 -4.07
C ASP A 8 -20.15 -12.14 -3.26
N ARG A 9 -19.86 -13.31 -3.83
CA ARG A 9 -19.12 -14.34 -3.12
C ARG A 9 -17.75 -13.79 -2.72
N PRO A 10 -17.22 -14.15 -1.54
CA PRO A 10 -15.87 -13.77 -1.17
C PRO A 10 -14.88 -14.25 -2.25
N ARG A 11 -13.97 -13.36 -2.66
CA ARG A 11 -12.99 -13.62 -3.73
C ARG A 11 -11.57 -13.50 -3.17
N PRO A 12 -11.00 -14.60 -2.63
CA PRO A 12 -9.68 -14.61 -1.99
C PRO A 12 -8.57 -14.01 -2.86
N ASN A 13 -8.55 -14.35 -4.15
CA ASN A 13 -7.51 -13.88 -5.07
C ASN A 13 -7.47 -12.35 -5.18
N ARG A 14 -8.63 -11.69 -5.10
CA ARG A 14 -8.70 -10.22 -5.14
C ARG A 14 -8.16 -9.60 -3.86
N ALA A 15 -8.48 -10.19 -2.72
CA ALA A 15 -7.96 -9.74 -1.44
C ALA A 15 -6.44 -9.88 -1.36
N ILE A 16 -5.89 -11.00 -1.83
CA ILE A 16 -4.43 -11.21 -1.82
C ILE A 16 -3.71 -10.14 -2.66
N VAL A 17 -4.17 -9.94 -3.91
CA VAL A 17 -3.56 -8.93 -4.81
C VAL A 17 -3.75 -7.52 -4.25
N ALA A 18 -4.93 -7.18 -3.76
CA ALA A 18 -5.21 -5.87 -3.18
C ALA A 18 -4.35 -5.56 -1.95
N GLY A 19 -4.23 -6.52 -1.02
CA GLY A 19 -3.38 -6.40 0.16
C GLY A 19 -1.90 -6.28 -0.18
N PHE A 20 -1.43 -7.06 -1.15
CA PHE A 20 -0.05 -6.98 -1.64
C PHE A 20 0.26 -5.59 -2.24
N CYS A 21 -0.57 -5.10 -3.16
CA CYS A 21 -0.38 -3.78 -3.77
C CYS A 21 -0.51 -2.63 -2.77
N ALA A 22 -1.44 -2.73 -1.81
CA ALA A 22 -1.57 -1.74 -0.74
C ALA A 22 -0.37 -1.72 0.22
N SER A 23 0.22 -2.88 0.47
CA SER A 23 1.47 -2.98 1.24
C SER A 23 2.63 -2.33 0.49
N ALA A 24 2.75 -2.57 -0.82
CA ALA A 24 3.75 -1.90 -1.65
C ALA A 24 3.56 -0.38 -1.67
N ALA A 25 2.31 0.09 -1.79
CA ALA A 25 1.98 1.51 -1.80
C ALA A 25 2.35 2.21 -0.48
N SER A 26 1.98 1.62 0.65
CA SER A 26 2.33 2.14 1.97
C SER A 26 3.84 2.09 2.26
N ALA A 27 4.54 1.05 1.82
CA ALA A 27 6.00 0.96 1.94
C ALA A 27 6.72 2.07 1.15
N LEU A 28 6.24 2.43 -0.04
CA LEU A 28 6.77 3.57 -0.80
C LEU A 28 6.55 4.88 -0.07
N VAL A 29 5.37 5.09 0.51
CA VAL A 29 5.10 6.30 1.30
C VAL A 29 6.03 6.38 2.50
N LEU A 30 6.27 5.27 3.20
CA LEU A 30 7.22 5.20 4.30
C LEU A 30 8.65 5.53 3.84
N LEU A 31 9.09 4.97 2.71
CA LEU A 31 10.39 5.23 2.12
C LEU A 31 10.57 6.72 1.77
N PHE A 32 9.60 7.33 1.07
CA PHE A 32 9.64 8.75 0.73
C PHE A 32 9.63 9.64 1.99
N ALA A 33 8.80 9.31 2.98
CA ALA A 33 8.75 10.04 4.24
C ALA A 33 10.10 9.97 4.97
N HIS A 34 10.75 8.80 5.00
CA HIS A 34 12.06 8.62 5.62
C HIS A 34 13.15 9.43 4.90
N ILE A 35 13.20 9.38 3.57
CA ILE A 35 14.15 10.16 2.76
C ILE A 35 13.94 11.67 3.00
N LEU A 36 12.68 12.12 2.98
CA LEU A 36 12.34 13.52 3.22
C LEU A 36 12.74 13.97 4.62
N ALA A 37 12.46 13.17 5.65
CA ALA A 37 12.89 13.45 7.02
C ALA A 37 14.42 13.56 7.14
N LYS A 38 15.17 12.67 6.47
CA LYS A 38 16.63 12.70 6.44
C LYS A 38 17.17 13.98 5.78
N ILE A 39 16.62 14.39 4.65
CA ILE A 39 17.01 15.62 3.94
C ILE A 39 16.74 16.85 4.84
N ILE A 40 15.57 16.91 5.48
CA ILE A 40 15.22 18.04 6.36
C ILE A 40 16.16 18.06 7.58
N TYR A 41 16.42 16.91 8.20
CA TYR A 41 17.33 16.80 9.34
C TYR A 41 18.73 17.35 9.01
N GLN A 42 19.30 16.92 7.88
CA GLN A 42 20.63 17.36 7.41
C GLN A 42 20.68 18.86 7.08
N GLY A 43 19.58 19.44 6.60
CA GLY A 43 19.51 20.86 6.23
C GLY A 43 19.19 21.83 7.38
N THR A 44 18.57 21.35 8.47
CA THR A 44 18.02 22.22 9.53
C THR A 44 18.59 21.98 10.92
N ASN A 45 19.37 20.91 11.14
CA ASN A 45 19.72 20.39 12.48
C ASN A 45 18.48 20.17 13.37
N GLY A 46 17.30 19.91 12.78
CA GLY A 46 16.04 19.77 13.51
C GLY A 46 15.98 18.46 14.30
N SER A 47 16.06 18.55 15.64
CA SER A 47 16.04 17.38 16.54
C SER A 47 14.82 16.47 16.33
N VAL A 48 13.66 17.04 16.01
CA VAL A 48 12.39 16.30 15.79
C VAL A 48 12.48 15.33 14.62
N PHE A 49 13.12 15.71 13.51
CA PHE A 49 13.28 14.83 12.34
C PHE A 49 14.38 13.80 12.57
N GLY A 50 15.43 14.15 13.33
CA GLY A 50 16.44 13.20 13.81
C GLY A 50 15.80 12.08 14.63
N SER A 51 14.98 12.44 15.62
CA SER A 51 14.18 11.51 16.43
C SER A 51 13.22 10.63 15.61
N LEU A 52 12.76 11.09 14.44
CA LEU A 52 11.86 10.30 13.59
C LEU A 52 12.61 9.24 12.78
N ILE A 53 13.84 9.52 12.36
CA ILE A 53 14.67 8.59 11.57
C ILE A 53 15.51 7.67 12.45
N ASP A 54 15.85 8.11 13.66
CA ASP A 54 16.68 7.39 14.62
C ASP A 54 15.94 7.24 15.95
N ASN A 55 15.23 6.13 16.10
CA ASN A 55 14.52 5.73 17.32
C ASN A 55 14.48 4.19 17.41
N ASP A 56 14.08 3.68 18.58
CA ASP A 56 14.05 2.24 18.86
C ASP A 56 13.27 1.44 17.80
N LEU A 57 12.17 1.97 17.27
CA LEU A 57 11.37 1.31 16.24
C LEU A 57 12.11 1.25 14.90
N THR A 58 12.75 2.35 14.46
CA THR A 58 13.51 2.35 13.20
C THR A 58 14.77 1.51 13.31
N VAL A 59 15.45 1.51 14.46
CA VAL A 59 16.61 0.65 14.76
C VAL A 59 16.20 -0.83 14.78
N LEU A 60 15.08 -1.16 15.42
CA LEU A 60 14.54 -2.52 15.44
C LEU A 60 14.16 -3.01 14.04
N ALA A 61 13.51 -2.15 13.24
CA ALA A 61 13.15 -2.47 11.86
C ALA A 61 14.38 -2.63 10.97
N ALA A 62 15.39 -1.77 11.12
CA ALA A 62 16.63 -1.83 10.34
C ALA A 62 17.45 -3.09 10.66
N SER A 63 17.56 -3.45 11.94
CA SER A 63 18.27 -4.67 12.38
C SER A 63 17.56 -5.95 11.96
N ASN A 64 16.25 -5.90 11.71
CA ASN A 64 15.44 -7.05 11.31
C ASN A 64 14.77 -6.83 9.96
N LEU A 65 15.44 -6.18 9.01
CA LEU A 65 14.82 -5.64 7.80
C LEU A 65 14.03 -6.69 7.01
N TYR A 66 14.57 -7.88 6.81
CA TYR A 66 13.87 -8.96 6.09
C TYR A 66 12.59 -9.39 6.79
N LEU A 67 12.63 -9.48 8.12
CA LEU A 67 11.47 -9.83 8.93
C LEU A 67 10.45 -8.69 8.94
N ALA A 68 10.89 -7.43 9.03
CA ALA A 68 10.02 -6.26 8.95
C ALA A 68 9.30 -6.17 7.60
N ILE A 69 10.01 -6.36 6.48
CA ILE A 69 9.42 -6.40 5.13
C ILE A 69 8.46 -7.57 5.01
N GLY A 70 8.88 -8.79 5.40
CA GLY A 70 8.05 -9.98 5.33
C GLY A 70 6.75 -9.82 6.13
N LEU A 71 6.86 -9.35 7.37
CA LEU A 71 5.72 -9.11 8.26
C LEU A 71 4.79 -8.03 7.72
N HIS A 72 5.33 -6.94 7.16
CA HIS A 72 4.55 -5.88 6.52
C HIS A 72 3.64 -6.43 5.43
N PHE A 73 4.17 -7.25 4.52
CA PHE A 73 3.38 -7.86 3.45
C PHE A 73 2.43 -8.94 3.97
N VAL A 74 2.84 -9.78 4.93
CA VAL A 74 1.98 -10.84 5.49
C VAL A 74 0.79 -10.24 6.22
N ILE A 75 1.01 -9.25 7.09
CA ILE A 75 -0.05 -8.52 7.80
C ILE A 75 -0.94 -7.79 6.79
N GLY A 76 -0.35 -7.12 5.80
CA GLY A 76 -1.10 -6.43 4.76
C GLY A 76 -1.97 -7.38 3.92
N ILE A 77 -1.50 -8.56 3.55
CA ILE A 77 -2.35 -9.55 2.86
C ILE A 77 -3.44 -10.08 3.81
N GLY A 78 -3.09 -10.36 5.07
CA GLY A 78 -4.04 -10.83 6.08
C GLY A 78 -5.16 -9.84 6.36
N LEU A 79 -4.85 -8.54 6.45
CA LEU A 79 -5.83 -7.47 6.62
C LEU A 79 -6.77 -7.37 5.41
N SER A 80 -6.26 -7.45 4.18
CA SER A 80 -7.14 -7.43 3.00
C SER A 80 -8.04 -8.67 2.93
N TYR A 81 -7.52 -9.83 3.36
CA TYR A 81 -8.32 -11.05 3.48
C TYR A 81 -9.39 -10.92 4.57
N LEU A 82 -9.08 -10.27 5.69
CA LEU A 82 -10.06 -9.94 6.72
C LEU A 82 -11.13 -8.97 6.18
N TYR A 83 -10.72 -7.93 5.44
CA TYR A 83 -11.63 -6.99 4.79
C TYR A 83 -12.66 -7.73 3.93
N MET A 84 -12.23 -8.69 3.08
CA MET A 84 -13.12 -9.53 2.29
C MET A 84 -14.22 -10.19 3.15
N LYS A 85 -13.87 -10.68 4.34
CA LYS A 85 -14.82 -11.37 5.23
C LYS A 85 -15.77 -10.39 5.91
N VAL A 86 -15.28 -9.24 6.35
CA VAL A 86 -16.10 -8.24 7.09
C VAL A 86 -16.84 -7.27 6.17
N ARG A 87 -16.49 -7.23 4.88
CA ARG A 87 -17.07 -6.35 3.86
C ARG A 87 -18.61 -6.31 3.87
N PRO A 88 -19.33 -7.45 4.01
CA PRO A 88 -20.80 -7.44 4.04
C PRO A 88 -21.39 -6.65 5.22
N SER A 89 -20.61 -6.45 6.28
CA SER A 89 -21.03 -5.72 7.50
C SER A 89 -20.60 -4.25 7.50
N LEU A 90 -19.80 -3.83 6.51
CA LEU A 90 -19.34 -2.46 6.36
C LEU A 90 -20.31 -1.64 5.48
N PRO A 91 -20.29 -0.29 5.60
CA PRO A 91 -21.07 0.60 4.74
C PRO A 91 -20.92 0.26 3.24
N HIS A 92 -21.97 0.54 2.46
CA HIS A 92 -21.90 0.32 1.02
C HIS A 92 -20.95 1.29 0.31
N ASP A 93 -20.79 2.51 0.86
CA ASP A 93 -19.82 3.48 0.37
C ASP A 93 -18.39 3.00 0.59
N THR A 94 -17.63 2.99 -0.50
CA THR A 94 -16.26 2.48 -0.58
C THR A 94 -15.30 3.27 0.31
N LEU A 95 -15.45 4.59 0.40
CA LEU A 95 -14.54 5.43 1.20
C LEU A 95 -14.79 5.25 2.70
N SER A 96 -16.05 5.31 3.11
CA SER A 96 -16.47 5.14 4.51
C SER A 96 -16.16 3.74 5.02
N ALA A 97 -16.37 2.70 4.21
CA ALA A 97 -15.99 1.33 4.54
C ALA A 97 -14.49 1.21 4.82
N GLY A 98 -13.67 1.95 4.05
CA GLY A 98 -12.22 1.92 4.22
C GLY A 98 -11.68 2.65 5.41
N PHE A 99 -12.21 3.84 5.66
CA PHE A 99 -11.88 4.57 6.86
C PHE A 99 -12.24 3.76 8.11
N LEU A 100 -13.46 3.20 8.14
CA LEU A 100 -13.93 2.40 9.27
C LEU A 100 -13.10 1.11 9.45
N PHE A 101 -12.80 0.40 8.35
CA PHE A 101 -12.01 -0.83 8.40
C PHE A 101 -10.57 -0.61 8.87
N MET A 102 -9.94 0.51 8.48
CA MET A 102 -8.56 0.82 8.86
C MET A 102 -8.44 1.51 10.22
N THR A 103 -9.55 1.93 10.83
CA THR A 103 -9.54 2.56 12.15
C THR A 103 -8.95 1.63 13.23
N PRO A 104 -9.37 0.35 13.38
CA PRO A 104 -8.79 -0.52 14.40
C PRO A 104 -7.28 -0.78 14.23
N PRO A 105 -6.74 -1.09 13.04
CA PRO A 105 -5.29 -1.20 12.84
C PRO A 105 -4.51 0.10 13.18
N PHE A 106 -5.07 1.26 12.81
CA PHE A 106 -4.49 2.55 13.17
C PHE A 106 -4.45 2.73 14.70
N LEU A 107 -5.57 2.50 15.37
CA LEU A 107 -5.65 2.59 16.83
C LEU A 107 -4.71 1.58 17.51
N ALA A 108 -4.60 0.35 16.99
CA ALA A 108 -3.64 -0.62 17.48
C ALA A 108 -2.20 -0.11 17.33
N SER A 109 -1.87 0.61 16.26
CA SER A 109 -0.54 1.22 16.13
C SER A 109 -0.26 2.24 17.22
N ILE A 110 -1.23 3.11 17.52
CA ILE A 110 -1.11 4.18 18.52
C ILE A 110 -1.09 3.66 19.96
N PHE A 111 -1.95 2.69 20.27
CA PHE A 111 -2.22 2.23 21.63
C PHE A 111 -1.54 0.91 22.01
N LEU A 112 -1.06 0.14 21.02
CA LEU A 112 -0.37 -1.13 21.25
C LEU A 112 1.06 -1.06 20.72
N LEU A 113 1.25 -0.82 19.41
CA LEU A 113 2.56 -0.93 18.78
C LEU A 113 3.56 0.11 19.31
N PHE A 114 3.20 1.39 19.32
CA PHE A 114 4.09 2.45 19.77
C PHE A 114 4.52 2.28 21.24
N PRO A 115 3.62 2.04 22.21
CA PRO A 115 4.05 1.73 23.58
C PRO A 115 4.95 0.50 23.68
N LEU A 116 4.65 -0.58 22.96
CA LEU A 116 5.46 -1.81 22.98
C LEU A 116 6.86 -1.63 22.41
N THR A 117 7.07 -0.58 21.62
CA THR A 117 8.36 -0.28 20.96
C THR A 117 9.06 0.93 21.56
N GLY A 118 8.63 1.38 22.75
CA GLY A 118 9.27 2.47 23.50
C GLY A 118 8.85 3.88 23.07
N GLY A 119 7.82 4.02 22.23
CA GLY A 119 7.32 5.30 21.76
C GLY A 119 6.22 5.93 22.61
N GLY A 120 5.74 5.24 23.64
CA GLY A 120 4.58 5.66 24.42
C GLY A 120 3.31 5.87 23.57
N PHE A 121 2.31 6.54 24.13
CA PHE A 121 1.08 6.87 23.40
C PHE A 121 1.36 7.92 22.31
N PHE A 122 0.75 7.73 21.13
CA PHE A 122 0.94 8.59 19.95
C PHE A 122 2.39 8.67 19.44
N GLY A 123 3.33 7.90 19.99
CA GLY A 123 4.74 7.96 19.61
C GLY A 123 5.50 9.15 20.22
N MET A 124 4.96 9.78 21.27
CA MET A 124 5.56 10.98 21.87
C MET A 124 6.95 10.72 22.48
N GLU A 125 7.20 9.51 22.99
CA GLU A 125 8.48 9.17 23.65
C GLU A 125 9.61 8.96 22.65
N TYR A 126 9.30 8.85 21.35
CA TYR A 126 10.34 8.87 20.31
C TYR A 126 11.04 10.23 20.17
N GLY A 127 10.53 11.30 20.80
CA GLY A 127 11.10 12.64 20.69
C GLY A 127 10.70 13.40 19.42
N ALA A 128 9.90 12.79 18.55
CA ALA A 128 9.36 13.39 17.33
C ALA A 128 7.99 14.09 17.53
N GLY A 129 7.53 14.24 18.78
CA GLY A 129 6.20 14.79 19.09
C GLY A 129 5.07 13.92 18.54
N ILE A 130 4.06 14.54 17.91
CA ILE A 130 2.90 13.83 17.31
C ILE A 130 3.16 13.33 15.88
N LEU A 131 4.32 13.61 15.30
CA LEU A 131 4.63 13.22 13.91
C LEU A 131 4.50 11.70 13.68
N PRO A 132 4.93 10.80 14.59
CA PRO A 132 4.74 9.36 14.42
C PRO A 132 3.26 8.97 14.30
N ALA A 133 2.36 9.58 15.09
CA ALA A 133 0.92 9.34 14.97
C ALA A 133 0.35 9.82 13.63
N ILE A 134 0.77 11.00 13.15
CA ILE A 134 0.36 11.53 11.84
C ILE A 134 0.86 10.63 10.71
N GLY A 135 2.12 10.20 10.78
CA GLY A 135 2.71 9.26 9.81
C GLY A 135 1.96 7.92 9.79
N SER A 136 1.65 7.37 10.97
CA SER A 136 0.84 6.16 11.10
C SER A 136 -0.55 6.33 10.46
N LEU A 137 -1.24 7.43 10.75
CA LEU A 137 -2.53 7.72 10.15
C LEU A 137 -2.45 7.77 8.61
N ALA A 138 -1.43 8.45 8.07
CA ALA A 138 -1.21 8.55 6.63
C ALA A 138 -0.94 7.17 6.00
N LEU A 139 -0.11 6.33 6.62
CA LEU A 139 0.18 4.98 6.12
C LEU A 139 -1.06 4.09 6.10
N HIS A 140 -1.87 4.11 7.16
CA HIS A 140 -3.11 3.33 7.24
C HIS A 140 -4.16 3.84 6.25
N ALA A 141 -4.24 5.16 6.04
CA ALA A 141 -5.11 5.75 5.03
C ALA A 141 -4.70 5.30 3.61
N VAL A 142 -3.41 5.43 3.26
CA VAL A 142 -2.88 5.01 1.94
C VAL A 142 -3.12 3.52 1.71
N TYR A 143 -2.82 2.69 2.70
CA TYR A 143 -3.08 1.26 2.62
C TYR A 143 -4.57 0.99 2.42
N GLY A 144 -5.45 1.59 3.24
CA GLY A 144 -6.90 1.38 3.19
C GLY A 144 -7.53 1.77 1.85
N PHE A 145 -7.24 2.98 1.38
CA PHE A 145 -7.74 3.46 0.09
C PHE A 145 -7.26 2.59 -1.07
N THR A 146 -5.98 2.21 -1.06
CA THR A 146 -5.41 1.36 -2.11
C THR A 146 -6.06 -0.01 -2.11
N MET A 147 -6.10 -0.66 -0.95
CA MET A 147 -6.63 -2.00 -0.78
C MET A 147 -8.09 -2.08 -1.24
N ILE A 148 -8.91 -1.13 -0.81
CA ILE A 148 -10.35 -1.20 -1.07
C ILE A 148 -10.67 -0.85 -2.50
N GLY A 149 -10.05 0.20 -3.03
CA GLY A 149 -10.27 0.54 -4.43
C GLY A 149 -9.83 -0.60 -5.35
N LEU A 150 -8.73 -1.29 -5.03
CA LEU A 150 -8.33 -2.50 -5.76
C LEU A 150 -9.32 -3.65 -5.57
N TYR A 151 -9.69 -3.98 -4.33
CA TYR A 151 -10.57 -5.10 -4.04
C TYR A 151 -11.94 -4.94 -4.73
N GLU A 152 -12.53 -3.75 -4.65
CA GLU A 152 -13.84 -3.43 -5.24
C GLU A 152 -13.76 -3.34 -6.78
N LYS A 153 -12.70 -2.72 -7.34
CA LYS A 153 -12.55 -2.57 -8.81
C LYS A 153 -11.96 -3.78 -9.51
N ALA A 154 -11.38 -4.75 -8.81
CA ALA A 154 -10.74 -5.92 -9.41
C ALA A 154 -11.69 -6.84 -10.22
N HIS A 155 -13.01 -6.62 -10.16
CA HIS A 155 -13.95 -7.29 -11.06
C HIS A 155 -13.71 -6.98 -12.54
N VAL A 156 -13.12 -5.81 -12.85
CA VAL A 156 -12.77 -5.41 -14.21
C VAL A 156 -11.60 -6.26 -14.78
N LEU A 157 -10.74 -6.83 -13.92
CA LEU A 157 -9.58 -7.63 -14.33
C LEU A 157 -9.87 -9.13 -14.46
N SER A 158 -10.81 -9.66 -13.69
CA SER A 158 -11.06 -11.11 -13.59
C SER A 158 -11.72 -11.76 -14.83
N PHE A 159 -11.79 -11.09 -15.98
CA PHE A 159 -12.47 -11.58 -17.18
C PHE A 159 -11.56 -12.18 -18.28
N GLY A 160 -10.30 -12.49 -17.96
CA GLY A 160 -9.36 -13.13 -18.90
C GLY A 160 -9.21 -14.66 -18.75
N LEU A 161 -9.64 -15.27 -17.65
CA LEU A 161 -9.36 -16.69 -17.35
C LEU A 161 -10.58 -17.62 -17.36
N THR A 162 -11.80 -17.09 -17.52
CA THR A 162 -13.05 -17.88 -17.53
C THR A 162 -13.87 -17.77 -18.82
N GLN A 163 -13.36 -17.14 -19.88
CA GLN A 163 -14.12 -16.93 -21.12
C GLN A 163 -13.80 -18.00 -22.17
N ASN A 164 -14.16 -19.25 -21.86
CA ASN A 164 -14.31 -20.30 -22.87
C ASN A 164 -15.50 -21.23 -22.56
N ARG A 165 -16.66 -20.63 -22.28
CA ARG A 165 -17.96 -21.31 -22.43
C ARG A 165 -18.87 -20.38 -23.21
N GLY A 166 -19.04 -20.71 -24.48
CA GLY A 166 -19.65 -19.86 -25.50
C GLY A 166 -21.05 -19.42 -25.12
N LEU A 167 -21.27 -18.11 -25.17
CA LEU A 167 -22.56 -17.45 -25.30
C LEU A 167 -22.24 -16.03 -25.80
N ALA A 168 -22.90 -15.62 -26.89
CA ALA A 168 -22.79 -14.29 -27.45
C ALA A 168 -23.19 -13.25 -26.38
N GLY A 169 -22.20 -12.52 -25.87
CA GLY A 169 -22.37 -11.49 -24.83
C GLY A 169 -22.07 -10.08 -25.35
N PRO A 170 -22.57 -9.04 -24.65
CA PRO A 170 -22.56 -7.64 -25.09
C PRO A 170 -21.14 -7.06 -25.30
N PRO A 171 -21.00 -5.91 -26.00
CA PRO A 171 -19.75 -5.48 -26.59
C PRO A 171 -18.64 -5.25 -25.57
N ARG A 172 -17.45 -5.71 -25.98
CA ARG A 172 -16.13 -5.53 -25.34
C ARG A 172 -15.98 -4.13 -24.75
N ALA A 173 -15.98 -4.00 -23.42
CA ALA A 173 -15.24 -2.89 -22.83
C ALA A 173 -13.77 -3.00 -23.29
N PRO A 174 -13.11 -1.89 -23.67
CA PRO A 174 -11.77 -1.92 -24.25
C PRO A 174 -10.74 -2.37 -23.22
N HIS A 175 -10.59 -3.68 -23.08
CA HIS A 175 -9.56 -4.40 -22.29
C HIS A 175 -8.14 -3.89 -22.59
N TRP A 176 -7.92 -3.37 -23.79
CA TRP A 176 -6.67 -2.73 -24.20
C TRP A 176 -6.35 -1.47 -23.38
N GLN A 177 -7.33 -0.72 -22.86
CA GLN A 177 -7.07 0.49 -22.07
C GLN A 177 -6.51 0.15 -20.68
N ALA A 178 -7.09 -0.84 -19.99
CA ALA A 178 -6.58 -1.30 -18.71
C ALA A 178 -5.21 -1.99 -18.86
N ALA A 179 -5.05 -2.80 -19.91
CA ALA A 179 -3.76 -3.44 -20.23
C ALA A 179 -2.67 -2.41 -20.55
N ASN A 180 -2.99 -1.39 -21.36
CA ASN A 180 -2.06 -0.30 -21.68
C ASN A 180 -1.75 0.54 -20.43
N GLY A 181 -2.74 0.82 -19.58
CA GLY A 181 -2.54 1.49 -18.30
C GLY A 181 -1.53 0.74 -17.44
N ILE A 182 -1.73 -0.57 -17.24
CA ILE A 182 -0.79 -1.44 -16.50
C ILE A 182 0.60 -1.43 -17.14
N LEU A 183 0.70 -1.55 -18.47
CA LEU A 183 1.98 -1.57 -19.17
C LEU A 183 2.72 -0.25 -19.00
N TYR A 184 2.09 0.88 -19.33
CA TYR A 184 2.69 2.21 -19.20
C TYR A 184 3.04 2.53 -17.74
N GLY A 185 2.14 2.18 -16.82
CA GLY A 185 2.37 2.35 -15.40
C GLY A 185 3.59 1.57 -14.92
N THR A 186 3.71 0.29 -15.29
CA THR A 186 4.86 -0.57 -14.93
C THR A 186 6.15 -0.01 -15.51
N VAL A 187 6.17 0.36 -16.80
CA VAL A 187 7.35 0.94 -17.46
C VAL A 187 7.77 2.25 -16.78
N LEU A 188 6.82 3.13 -16.47
CA LEU A 188 7.08 4.38 -15.76
C LEU A 188 7.61 4.12 -14.35
N GLY A 189 7.05 3.15 -13.64
CA GLY A 189 7.49 2.73 -12.30
C GLY A 189 8.93 2.21 -12.32
N VAL A 190 9.27 1.29 -13.23
CA VAL A 190 10.64 0.80 -13.39
C VAL A 190 11.61 1.93 -13.73
N THR A 191 11.22 2.81 -14.66
CA THR A 191 12.05 3.97 -15.05
C THR A 191 12.30 4.89 -13.85
N LEU A 192 11.27 5.19 -13.05
CA LEU A 192 11.39 6.01 -11.85
C LEU A 192 12.24 5.33 -10.77
N ALA A 193 12.13 4.01 -10.58
CA ALA A 193 13.03 3.27 -9.70
C ALA A 193 14.48 3.38 -10.14
N CYS A 194 14.78 3.18 -11.43
CA CYS A 194 16.14 3.32 -11.94
C CYS A 194 16.69 4.75 -11.74
N ALA A 195 15.87 5.77 -12.01
CA ALA A 195 16.25 7.17 -11.82
C ALA A 195 16.50 7.50 -10.34
N MET A 196 15.57 7.11 -9.46
CA MET A 196 15.70 7.31 -8.02
C MET A 196 16.89 6.55 -7.45
N TRP A 197 17.17 5.33 -7.94
CA TRP A 197 18.34 4.56 -7.54
C TRP A 197 19.61 5.33 -7.87
N PHE A 198 19.73 5.81 -9.10
CA PHE A 198 20.91 6.58 -9.52
C PHE A 198 21.12 7.84 -8.68
N LEU A 199 20.03 8.56 -8.37
CA LEU A 199 20.08 9.82 -7.62
C LEU A 199 20.30 9.64 -6.12
N LEU A 200 19.79 8.56 -5.53
CA LEU A 200 19.71 8.39 -4.08
C LEU A 200 20.54 7.22 -3.55
N ARG A 201 21.28 6.48 -4.40
CA ARG A 201 22.02 5.27 -4.00
C ARG A 201 22.84 5.48 -2.74
N GLU A 202 23.57 6.59 -2.61
CA GLU A 202 24.47 6.87 -1.48
C GLU A 202 23.71 7.08 -0.17
N ASN A 203 22.45 7.53 -0.27
CA ASN A 203 21.56 7.71 0.87
C ASN A 203 20.75 6.46 1.22
N LEU A 204 20.71 5.48 0.31
CA LEU A 204 19.92 4.25 0.41
C LEU A 204 20.76 3.01 0.78
N ILE A 205 22.06 3.18 1.02
CA ILE A 205 22.92 2.10 1.54
C ILE A 205 22.48 1.80 2.97
N VAL A 206 21.87 0.64 3.16
CA VAL A 206 21.55 0.09 4.48
C VAL A 206 22.72 -0.81 4.89
N PRO A 207 23.40 -0.53 6.02
CA PRO A 207 24.47 -1.39 6.51
C PRO A 207 24.01 -2.86 6.64
N GLY A 208 24.78 -3.79 6.09
CA GLY A 208 24.46 -5.22 6.12
C GLY A 208 23.49 -5.71 5.04
N LEU A 209 22.95 -4.83 4.19
CA LEU A 209 22.11 -5.20 3.07
C LEU A 209 22.91 -5.16 1.75
N PRO A 210 22.92 -6.24 0.94
CA PRO A 210 23.51 -6.20 -0.39
C PRO A 210 22.88 -5.10 -1.23
N LEU A 211 23.72 -4.34 -1.93
CA LEU A 211 23.30 -3.19 -2.74
C LEU A 211 22.27 -3.61 -3.81
N GLU A 212 22.45 -4.80 -4.37
CA GLU A 212 21.60 -5.40 -5.39
C GLU A 212 20.18 -5.65 -4.87
N PHE A 213 20.05 -6.00 -3.58
CA PHE A 213 18.77 -6.25 -2.96
C PHE A 213 17.97 -4.95 -2.78
N SER A 214 18.62 -3.86 -2.35
CA SER A 214 17.99 -2.54 -2.28
C SER A 214 17.46 -2.09 -3.64
N PHE A 215 18.26 -2.34 -4.69
CA PHE A 215 17.86 -2.03 -6.07
C PHE A 215 16.65 -2.86 -6.52
N MET A 216 16.68 -4.17 -6.28
CA MET A 216 15.54 -5.06 -6.59
C MET A 216 14.28 -4.64 -5.84
N ALA A 217 14.40 -4.32 -4.55
CA ALA A 217 13.27 -3.86 -3.74
C ALA A 217 12.67 -2.57 -4.32
N MET A 218 13.51 -1.59 -4.70
CA MET A 218 13.04 -0.37 -5.37
C MET A 218 12.30 -0.66 -6.67
N ILE A 219 12.89 -1.46 -7.57
CA ILE A 219 12.22 -1.83 -8.82
C ILE A 219 10.87 -2.46 -8.52
N PHE A 220 10.82 -3.39 -7.57
CA PHE A 220 9.60 -4.10 -7.20
C PHE A 220 8.51 -3.18 -6.65
N PHE A 221 8.87 -2.28 -5.73
CA PHE A 221 7.93 -1.33 -5.15
C PHE A 221 7.38 -0.34 -6.20
N PHE A 222 8.27 0.30 -6.96
CA PHE A 222 7.84 1.28 -7.96
C PHE A 222 7.11 0.65 -9.14
N SER A 223 7.51 -0.55 -9.59
CA SER A 223 6.76 -1.28 -10.63
C SER A 223 5.36 -1.68 -10.14
N SER A 224 5.23 -2.14 -8.89
CA SER A 224 3.94 -2.45 -8.27
C SER A 224 3.03 -1.22 -8.15
N MET A 225 3.59 -0.05 -7.80
CA MET A 225 2.86 1.21 -7.77
C MET A 225 2.51 1.72 -9.17
N GLY A 226 3.42 1.57 -10.12
CA GLY A 226 3.18 1.87 -11.52
C GLY A 226 2.00 1.07 -12.06
N LEU A 227 1.99 -0.24 -11.82
CA LEU A 227 0.86 -1.12 -12.13
C LEU A 227 -0.43 -0.62 -11.50
N LEU A 228 -0.39 -0.24 -10.22
CA LEU A 228 -1.54 0.30 -9.49
C LEU A 228 -2.08 1.58 -10.15
N ILE A 229 -1.24 2.58 -10.39
CA ILE A 229 -1.64 3.85 -11.02
C ILE A 229 -2.20 3.59 -12.41
N GLY A 230 -1.52 2.76 -13.19
CA GLY A 230 -1.95 2.32 -14.51
C GLY A 230 -3.32 1.64 -14.50
N PHE A 231 -3.60 0.83 -13.48
CA PHE A 231 -4.91 0.22 -13.29
C PHE A 231 -5.99 1.26 -13.01
N TRP A 232 -5.70 2.26 -12.17
CA TRP A 232 -6.66 3.32 -11.84
C TRP A 232 -6.98 4.24 -13.01
N THR A 233 -5.98 4.58 -13.85
CA THR A 233 -6.16 5.47 -14.99
C THR A 233 -6.74 4.75 -16.21
N GLY A 234 -6.43 3.46 -16.39
CA GLY A 234 -6.89 2.65 -17.52
C GLY A 234 -8.26 2.02 -17.34
N THR A 235 -8.88 2.09 -16.16
CA THR A 235 -10.22 1.53 -15.93
C THR A 235 -11.31 2.61 -16.07
N PRO A 236 -12.17 2.54 -17.11
CA PRO A 236 -13.22 3.53 -17.28
C PRO A 236 -14.18 3.51 -16.09
N VAL A 237 -14.42 4.69 -15.50
CA VAL A 237 -15.40 4.85 -14.43
C VAL A 237 -16.78 4.62 -15.05
N ARG A 238 -17.43 3.51 -14.66
CA ARG A 238 -18.80 3.22 -15.10
C ARG A 238 -19.71 4.31 -14.52
N GLN A 239 -20.08 5.29 -15.33
CA GLN A 239 -21.12 6.26 -14.97
C GLN A 239 -22.40 5.47 -14.74
N ARG A 240 -22.92 5.49 -13.51
CA ARG A 240 -24.26 4.99 -13.23
C ARG A 240 -25.22 5.99 -13.85
N SER A 241 -25.82 5.63 -14.98
CA SER A 241 -27.00 6.28 -15.55
C SER A 241 -28.23 5.92 -14.72
#